data_AF-A0A496VLA0-F1
#
_entry.id   AF-A0A496VLA0-F1
#
_cell.length_a   1.000
_cell.length_b   1.000
_cell.length_c   1.000
_cell.angle_alpha   90.00
_cell.angle_beta   90.00
_cell.angle_gamma   90.00
#
_symmetry.space_group_name_H-M   'P 1'
#
loop_
_entity.id
_entity.type
_entity.pdbx_description
1 polymer ?
#
loop_
_entity_poly.entity_id
_entity_poly.type
_entity_poly.pdbx_seq_one_letter_code
_entity_poly.pdbx_strand_id
1 'polypeptide(L)' 'MARLTIEDCLEKVDNRFNLVLLASKRAHQLAMGAAPLVAAENDKPTVIALREIAEGKITSANLDKLAAY' A
#
# COMPACT_ATOMS: atom_id res chain seq x y z
N MET A 1 15.09 -5.20 7.01
CA MET A 1 14.70 -6.61 6.76
C MET A 1 13.19 -6.65 6.81
N ALA A 2 12.52 -7.01 5.70
CA ALA A 2 11.08 -6.81 5.55
C ALA A 2 10.29 -7.55 6.65
N ARG A 3 9.58 -6.79 7.49
CA ARG A 3 8.73 -7.27 8.58
C ARG A 3 7.26 -7.36 8.12
N LEU A 4 7.04 -7.88 6.92
CA LEU A 4 5.71 -7.97 6.31
C LEU A 4 5.64 -9.19 5.41
N THR A 5 4.58 -9.98 5.57
CA THR A 5 4.32 -11.12 4.69
C THR A 5 3.10 -10.88 3.81
N ILE A 6 2.90 -11.73 2.80
CA ILE A 6 1.80 -11.58 1.85
C ILE A 6 0.47 -11.93 2.52
N GLU A 7 0.51 -12.85 3.47
CA GLU A 7 -0.62 -13.30 4.28
C GLU A 7 -1.30 -12.13 4.99
N ASP A 8 -0.52 -11.23 5.61
CA ASP A 8 -1.02 -10.02 6.28
C ASP A 8 -1.81 -9.12 5.32
N CYS A 9 -1.40 -9.05 4.06
CA CYS A 9 -2.09 -8.26 3.04
C CYS A 9 -3.37 -8.94 2.53
N LEU A 10 -3.38 -10.28 2.49
CA LEU A 10 -4.53 -11.07 2.01
C LEU A 10 -5.67 -11.12 3.03
N GLU A 11 -5.41 -10.85 4.32
CA GLU A 11 -6.49 -10.61 5.29
C GLU A 11 -7.34 -9.37 4.95
N LYS A 12 -6.79 -8.43 4.17
CA LYS A 12 -7.46 -7.17 3.79
C LYS A 12 -7.92 -7.15 2.34
N VAL A 13 -7.37 -8.03 1.49
CA VAL A 13 -7.66 -8.09 0.05
C VAL A 13 -7.81 -9.55 -0.36
N ASP A 14 -9.02 -9.95 -0.73
CA ASP A 14 -9.36 -11.35 -1.02
C ASP A 14 -8.68 -11.93 -2.29
N ASN A 15 -8.11 -11.08 -3.15
CA ASN A 15 -7.55 -11.48 -4.44
C ASN A 15 -6.11 -10.97 -4.62
N ARG A 16 -5.19 -11.91 -4.87
CA ARG A 16 -3.75 -11.64 -5.06
C ARG A 16 -3.45 -10.73 -6.25
N PHE A 17 -4.20 -10.83 -7.34
CA PHE A 17 -4.04 -9.93 -8.49
C PHE A 17 -4.49 -8.51 -8.15
N ASN A 18 -5.60 -8.37 -7.41
CA ASN A 18 -6.07 -7.07 -6.94
C ASN A 18 -5.08 -6.45 -5.95
N LEU A 19 -4.46 -7.26 -5.08
CA LEU A 19 -3.39 -6.82 -4.18
C LEU A 19 -2.22 -6.24 -4.98
N VAL A 20 -1.76 -6.92 -6.03
CA VAL A 20 -0.66 -6.43 -6.89
C VAL A 20 -1.03 -5.10 -7.55
N LEU A 21 -2.23 -5.00 -8.12
CA LEU A 21 -2.71 -3.77 -8.75
C LEU A 21 -2.82 -2.61 -7.76
N LEU A 22 -3.41 -2.85 -6.58
CA LEU A 22 -3.58 -1.87 -5.52
C LEU A 22 -2.23 -1.36 -5.00
N ALA A 23 -1.32 -2.29 -4.66
CA ALA A 23 0.02 -1.98 -4.18
C ALA A 23 0.83 -1.23 -5.23
N SER A 24 0.76 -1.62 -6.51
CA SER A 24 1.46 -0.94 -7.60
C SER A 24 1.00 0.51 -7.76
N LYS A 25 -0.32 0.75 -7.77
CA LYS A 25 -0.86 2.10 -7.88
C LYS A 25 -0.48 2.97 -6.68
N ARG A 26 -0.58 2.43 -5.47
CA ARG A 26 -0.21 3.17 -4.26
C ARG A 26 1.28 3.46 -4.19
N ALA A 27 2.12 2.50 -4.53
CA ALA A 27 3.57 2.70 -4.60
C ALA A 27 3.95 3.79 -5.62
N HIS A 28 3.23 3.88 -6.73
CA HIS A 28 3.41 4.97 -7.70
C HIS A 28 3.06 6.33 -7.10
N GLN A 29 1.93 6.46 -6.40
CA GLN A 29 1.57 7.70 -5.70
C GLN A 29 2.66 8.13 -4.70
N LEU A 30 3.16 7.19 -3.89
CA LEU A 30 4.23 7.42 -2.94
C LEU A 30 5.54 7.85 -3.64
N ALA A 31 5.86 7.26 -4.79
CA ALA A 31 7.01 7.66 -5.59
C ALA A 31 6.85 9.06 -6.20
N MET A 32 5.61 9.51 -6.46
CA MET A 32 5.29 10.88 -6.90
C MET A 32 5.24 11.89 -5.75
N GLY A 33 5.58 11.49 -4.52
CA GLY A 33 5.63 12.39 -3.36
C GLY A 33 4.36 12.42 -2.51
N ALA A 34 3.41 11.50 -2.72
CA ALA A 34 2.26 11.38 -1.82
C ALA A 34 2.72 11.03 -0.39
N ALA A 35 2.02 11.55 0.60
CA ALA A 35 2.34 11.30 2.00
C ALA A 35 2.08 9.83 2.38
N PRO A 36 3.03 9.14 3.02
CA PRO A 36 2.82 7.81 3.57
C PRO A 36 1.96 7.88 4.84
N LEU A 37 1.07 6.89 5.00
CA LEU A 37 0.17 6.74 6.15
C LEU A 37 0.78 5.84 7.25
N VAL A 38 1.97 5.30 6.99
CA VAL A 38 2.78 4.51 7.91
C VAL A 38 4.18 5.10 7.99
N ALA A 39 4.89 4.83 9.08
CA ALA A 39 6.26 5.30 9.23
C ALA A 39 7.13 4.73 8.11
N ALA A 40 7.78 5.61 7.35
CA ALA A 40 8.51 5.21 6.14
C ALA A 40 9.76 4.38 6.45
N GLU A 41 10.31 4.39 7.67
CA GLU A 41 11.45 3.56 8.15
C GLU A 41 12.59 3.27 7.13
N ASN A 42 12.84 4.17 6.18
CA ASN A 42 13.71 3.98 4.99
C ASN A 42 13.33 2.82 4.05
N ASP A 43 12.08 2.38 4.10
CA ASP A 43 11.49 1.40 3.21
C ASP A 43 11.24 1.98 1.80
N LYS A 44 11.30 1.11 0.79
CA LYS A 44 10.93 1.47 -0.58
C LYS A 44 9.42 1.76 -0.65
N PRO A 45 8.96 2.62 -1.59
CA PRO A 45 7.53 2.93 -1.77
C PRO A 45 6.63 1.70 -1.92
N THR A 46 7.13 0.63 -2.52
CA THR A 46 6.41 -0.66 -2.66
C THR A 46 6.18 -1.35 -1.32
N VAL A 47 7.17 -1.31 -0.42
CA VAL A 47 7.07 -1.91 0.91
C VAL A 47 6.13 -1.07 1.78
N ILE A 48 6.23 0.26 1.70
CA ILE A 48 5.32 1.18 2.39
C ILE A 48 3.88 0.93 1.95
N ALA A 49 3.62 0.83 0.64
CA ALA A 49 2.28 0.55 0.11
C ALA A 49 1.71 -0.78 0.64
N LEU A 50 2.51 -1.85 0.67
CA LEU A 50 2.06 -3.14 1.20
C LEU A 50 1.76 -3.08 2.71
N ARG A 51 2.57 -2.33 3.48
CA ARG A 51 2.31 -2.11 4.92
C ARG A 51 1.02 -1.33 5.15
N GLU A 52 0.77 -0.28 4.36
CA GLU A 52 -0.47 0.48 4.42
C GLU A 52 -1.70 -0.39 4.09
N ILE A 53 -1.57 -1.34 3.15
CA ILE A 53 -2.63 -2.29 2.81
C ILE A 53 -2.84 -3.29 3.96
N ALA A 54 -1.78 -3.86 4.54
CA ALA A 54 -1.87 -4.79 5.66
C ALA A 54 -2.49 -4.15 6.91
N GLU A 55 -2.18 -2.87 7.18
CA GLU A 55 -2.82 -2.09 8.26
C GLU A 55 -4.26 -1.65 7.91
N GLY A 56 -4.77 -1.94 6.71
CA GLY A 56 -6.10 -1.57 6.25
C GLY A 56 -6.28 -0.07 5.98
N LYS A 57 -5.19 0.70 5.92
CA LYS A 57 -5.20 2.15 5.64
C LYS A 57 -5.45 2.42 4.16
N ILE A 58 -5.03 1.52 3.29
CA ILE A 58 -5.27 1.59 1.84
C ILE A 58 -6.16 0.43 1.40
N THR A 59 -7.21 0.78 0.67
CA THR A 59 -8.22 -0.13 0.10
C THR A 59 -8.55 0.31 -1.31
N SER A 60 -9.14 -0.57 -2.12
CA SER A 60 -9.59 -0.24 -3.47
C SER A 60 -10.56 0.94 -3.52
N ALA A 61 -11.32 1.20 -2.45
CA ALA A 61 -12.31 2.27 -2.38
C ALA A 61 -11.73 3.65 -2.00
N ASN A 62 -10.58 3.69 -1.32
CA ASN A 62 -9.98 4.95 -0.84
C ASN A 62 -8.74 5.40 -1.63
N LEU A 63 -8.15 4.51 -2.43
CA LEU A 63 -6.95 4.78 -3.22
C LEU A 63 -7.08 6.02 -4.11
N ASP A 64 -8.21 6.14 -4.82
CA ASP A 64 -8.43 7.23 -5.77
C ASP A 64 -8.72 8.57 -5.06
N LYS A 65 -9.26 8.51 -3.83
CA LYS A 65 -9.52 9.70 -3.01
C LYS A 65 -8.24 10.34 -2.48
N LEU A 66 -7.17 9.55 -2.34
CA LEU A 66 -5.87 9.99 -1.84
C LEU A 66 -4.99 10.61 -2.94
N ALA A 67 -5.39 10.48 -4.22
CA ALA A 67 -4.71 11.09 -5.36
C ALA A 67 -5.24 12.49 -5.70
N ALA A 68 -6.33 12.92 -5.07
CA ALA A 68 -7.01 14.18 -5.38
C ALA A 68 -6.60 15.28 -4.38
N TYR A 69 -5.54 16.02 -4.71
CA TYR A 69 -5.28 17.38 -4.24
C TYR A 69 -4.60 18.19 -5.34
#